data_AF-A0A843UXL1-F1
#
_entry.id   AF-A0A843UXL1-F1
#
_cell.length_a   1.000
_cell.length_b   1.000
_cell.length_c   1.000
_cell.angle_alpha   90.00
_cell.angle_beta   90.00
_cell.angle_gamma   90.00
#
_symmetry.space_group_name_H-M   'P 1'
#
loop_
_entity.id
_entity.type
_entity.pdbx_description
1 polymer ?
#
loop_
_entity_poly.entity_id
_entity_poly.type
_entity_poly.pdbx_seq_one_letter_code
_entity_poly.pdbx_strand_id
1 'polypeptide(L)'
;MSLGVRIRERADLWWSSILRTQFKDGAVEIAWDEFVRLFRAKFVPELIQDKMEQEFLSLTQGSMIVLEYEATLAELSKYAPHIVADEHRKAKKFMMGLRPSLRSRLVAFDHRTLVQALSAACRQEGEMEQYLEEKKASHKRPVAPFKRQ
;
A
#
# COMPACT_ATOMS: atom_id res chain seq x y z
N MET A 1 -11.41 15.66 27.47
CA MET A 1 -12.22 14.45 27.17
C MET A 1 -11.85 13.95 25.79
N SER A 2 -10.97 12.94 25.73
CA SER A 2 -10.28 12.50 24.51
C SER A 2 -11.21 11.85 23.48
N LEU A 3 -11.04 12.23 22.21
CA LEU A 3 -11.76 11.74 21.04
C LEU A 3 -11.85 10.20 20.91
N GLY A 4 -10.88 9.47 21.47
CA GLY A 4 -10.81 8.00 21.44
C GLY A 4 -11.87 7.27 22.29
N VAL A 5 -12.34 7.87 23.40
CA VAL A 5 -13.39 7.28 24.25
C VAL A 5 -14.74 7.29 23.51
N ARG A 6 -14.95 8.31 22.67
CA ARG A 6 -16.23 8.57 21.99
C ARG A 6 -16.57 7.58 20.88
N ILE A 7 -15.57 6.92 20.28
CA ILE A 7 -15.81 5.96 19.19
C ILE A 7 -16.20 4.60 19.75
N ARG A 8 -15.58 4.17 20.86
CA ARG A 8 -15.87 2.88 21.51
C ARG A 8 -17.32 2.83 22.01
N GLU A 9 -17.74 3.83 22.78
CA GLU A 9 -19.11 3.91 23.29
C GLU A 9 -20.16 3.96 22.16
N ARG A 10 -19.87 4.66 21.07
CA ARG A 10 -20.76 4.72 19.89
C ARG A 10 -20.82 3.39 19.14
N ALA A 11 -19.72 2.64 19.08
CA ALA A 11 -19.67 1.30 18.51
C ALA A 11 -20.49 0.31 19.35
N ASP A 12 -20.32 0.34 20.66
CA ASP A 12 -21.02 -0.54 21.60
C ASP A 12 -22.55 -0.30 21.58
N LEU A 13 -22.97 0.97 21.59
CA LEU A 13 -24.38 1.35 21.51
C LEU A 13 -25.01 0.96 20.17
N TRP A 14 -24.31 1.19 19.07
CA TRP A 14 -24.77 0.78 17.74
C TRP A 14 -24.90 -0.73 17.64
N TRP A 15 -23.88 -1.48 18.05
CA TRP A 15 -23.86 -2.94 17.93
C TRP A 15 -24.98 -3.56 18.77
N SER A 16 -25.14 -3.09 20.00
CA SER A 16 -26.24 -3.50 20.88
C SER A 16 -27.62 -3.22 20.27
N SER A 17 -27.76 -2.12 19.51
CA SER A 17 -29.01 -1.79 18.81
C SER A 17 -29.27 -2.73 17.62
N ILE A 18 -28.24 -3.03 16.82
CA ILE A 18 -28.32 -3.97 15.70
C ILE A 18 -28.70 -5.37 16.20
N LEU A 19 -28.07 -5.86 17.26
CA LEU A 19 -28.41 -7.14 17.89
C LEU A 19 -29.90 -7.19 18.29
N ARG A 20 -30.41 -6.13 18.94
CA ARG A 20 -31.82 -6.08 19.37
C ARG A 20 -32.84 -5.91 18.26
N THR A 21 -32.47 -5.29 17.14
CA THR A 21 -33.43 -4.89 16.08
C THR A 21 -33.43 -5.84 14.90
N GLN A 22 -32.26 -6.35 14.51
CA GLN A 22 -32.08 -7.21 13.34
C GLN A 22 -31.86 -8.68 13.71
N PHE A 23 -31.27 -8.97 14.88
CA PHE A 23 -30.95 -10.32 15.32
C PHE A 23 -31.80 -10.74 16.55
N LYS A 24 -33.11 -10.44 16.48
CA LYS A 24 -34.08 -10.46 17.59
C LYS A 24 -34.14 -11.75 18.41
N ASP A 25 -33.72 -12.88 17.85
CA ASP A 25 -33.71 -14.18 18.53
C ASP A 25 -32.25 -14.64 18.67
N GLY A 26 -31.75 -14.62 19.90
CA GLY A 26 -30.34 -14.75 20.28
C GLY A 26 -29.66 -16.10 20.00
N ALA A 27 -29.81 -16.64 18.81
CA ALA A 27 -29.20 -17.88 18.36
C ALA A 27 -28.70 -17.83 16.91
N VAL A 28 -28.66 -16.65 16.26
CA VAL A 28 -27.96 -16.54 14.99
C VAL A 28 -26.48 -16.36 15.30
N GLU A 29 -25.68 -17.40 15.04
CA GLU A 29 -24.25 -17.21 14.83
C GLU A 29 -24.09 -16.14 13.75
N ILE A 30 -23.81 -14.91 14.16
CA ILE A 30 -23.58 -13.83 13.22
C ILE A 30 -22.31 -14.18 12.48
N ALA A 31 -22.45 -14.59 11.22
CA ALA A 31 -21.31 -14.81 10.36
C ALA A 31 -20.41 -13.57 10.42
N TRP A 32 -19.12 -13.78 10.67
CA TRP A 32 -18.17 -12.68 10.85
C TRP A 32 -18.21 -11.68 9.69
N ASP A 33 -18.42 -12.17 8.47
CA ASP A 33 -18.56 -11.35 7.27
C ASP A 33 -19.75 -10.37 7.34
N GLU A 34 -20.85 -10.76 7.97
CA GLU A 34 -22.03 -9.92 8.14
C GLU A 34 -21.79 -8.81 9.18
N PHE A 35 -21.08 -9.14 10.28
CA PHE A 35 -20.59 -8.13 11.22
C PHE A 35 -19.70 -7.11 10.50
N VAL A 36 -18.71 -7.59 9.73
CA VAL A 36 -17.77 -6.73 9.00
C VAL A 36 -18.51 -5.83 8.00
N ARG A 37 -19.50 -6.37 7.28
CA ARG A 37 -20.33 -5.62 6.33
C ARG A 37 -21.09 -4.49 7.02
N LEU A 38 -21.80 -4.79 8.11
CA LEU A 38 -22.57 -3.81 8.89
C LEU A 38 -21.66 -2.77 9.56
N PHE A 39 -20.51 -3.21 10.08
CA PHE A 39 -19.52 -2.33 10.70
C PHE A 39 -18.95 -1.35 9.69
N ARG A 40 -18.53 -1.82 8.51
CA ARG A 40 -18.02 -0.96 7.44
C ARG A 40 -19.07 0.04 6.98
N ALA A 41 -20.31 -0.40 6.77
CA ALA A 41 -21.40 0.49 6.39
C ALA A 41 -21.66 1.60 7.43
N LYS A 42 -21.48 1.32 8.73
CA LYS A 42 -21.72 2.30 9.81
C LYS A 42 -20.54 3.22 10.08
N PHE A 43 -19.32 2.68 10.08
CA PHE A 43 -18.12 3.37 10.57
C PHE A 43 -17.13 3.75 9.49
N VAL A 44 -17.31 3.28 8.26
CA VAL A 44 -16.55 3.69 7.08
C VAL A 44 -17.51 4.34 6.09
N PRO A 45 -17.86 5.64 6.29
CA PRO A 45 -18.70 6.38 5.37
C PRO A 45 -18.23 6.22 3.93
N GLU A 46 -19.17 6.25 2.99
CA GLU A 46 -18.89 6.19 1.54
C GLU A 46 -17.80 7.18 1.13
N LEU A 47 -17.88 8.43 1.64
CA LEU A 47 -16.84 9.44 1.45
C LEU A 47 -15.42 9.01 1.86
N ILE A 48 -15.29 8.20 2.92
CA ILE A 48 -13.98 7.66 3.33
C ILE A 48 -13.55 6.54 2.38
N GLN A 49 -14.47 5.69 1.94
CA GLN A 49 -14.15 4.65 0.95
C GLN A 49 -13.69 5.27 -0.36
N ASP A 50 -14.40 6.28 -0.86
CA ASP A 50 -14.03 7.04 -2.06
C ASP A 50 -12.66 7.68 -1.90
N LYS A 51 -12.36 8.27 -0.74
CA LYS A 51 -11.04 8.83 -0.45
C LYS A 51 -9.94 7.78 -0.48
N MET A 52 -10.15 6.61 0.14
CA MET A 52 -9.17 5.52 0.14
C MET A 52 -8.98 4.94 -1.27
N GLU A 53 -10.04 4.86 -2.06
CA GLU A 53 -9.96 4.49 -3.47
C GLU A 53 -9.16 5.52 -4.27
N GLN A 54 -9.42 6.82 -4.10
CA GLN A 54 -8.64 7.87 -4.77
C GLN A 54 -7.17 7.84 -4.34
N GLU A 55 -6.90 7.60 -3.06
CA GLU A 55 -5.56 7.44 -2.53
C GLU A 55 -4.86 6.24 -3.21
N PHE A 56 -5.53 5.08 -3.30
CA PHE A 56 -5.04 3.93 -4.03
C PHE A 56 -4.74 4.26 -5.51
N LEU A 57 -5.66 4.93 -6.20
CA LEU A 57 -5.52 5.29 -7.61
C LEU A 57 -4.32 6.22 -7.84
N SER A 58 -4.11 7.19 -6.96
CA SER A 58 -2.98 8.12 -7.00
C SER A 58 -1.66 7.59 -6.41
N LEU A 59 -1.68 6.43 -5.76
CA LEU A 59 -0.53 5.90 -5.04
C LEU A 59 0.68 5.72 -5.97
N THR A 60 1.79 6.34 -5.58
CA THR A 60 3.11 6.18 -6.20
C THR A 60 4.14 5.80 -5.13
N GLN A 61 5.25 5.19 -5.56
CA GLN A 61 6.35 4.82 -4.67
C GLN A 61 6.92 6.04 -3.93
N GLY A 62 7.03 7.19 -4.61
CA GLY A 62 7.63 8.39 -4.01
C GLY A 62 9.03 8.14 -3.48
N SER A 63 9.22 8.38 -2.18
CA SER A 63 10.47 8.15 -1.44
C SER A 63 10.53 6.81 -0.71
N MET A 64 9.45 6.01 -0.72
CA MET A 64 9.42 4.70 -0.08
C MET A 64 10.37 3.73 -0.80
N ILE A 65 10.93 2.80 -0.04
CA ILE A 65 11.56 1.64 -0.67
C ILE A 65 10.47 0.78 -1.32
N VAL A 66 10.86 -0.05 -2.29
CA VAL A 66 9.94 -0.86 -3.09
C VAL A 66 9.04 -1.74 -2.22
N LEU A 67 9.57 -2.32 -1.14
CA LEU A 67 8.81 -3.18 -0.23
C LEU A 67 7.75 -2.42 0.58
N GLU A 68 8.08 -1.22 1.06
CA GLU A 68 7.11 -0.36 1.76
C GLU A 68 5.99 0.08 0.81
N TYR A 69 6.35 0.46 -0.41
CA TYR A 69 5.39 0.82 -1.44
C TYR A 69 4.44 -0.33 -1.78
N GLU A 70 4.95 -1.55 -1.93
CA GLU A 70 4.12 -2.73 -2.17
C GLU A 70 3.16 -3.00 -1.01
N ALA A 71 3.65 -2.91 0.24
CA ALA A 71 2.82 -3.10 1.42
C ALA A 71 1.66 -2.08 1.49
N THR A 72 1.94 -0.80 1.23
CA THR A 72 0.89 0.24 1.15
C THR A 72 -0.08 -0.02 0.00
N LEU A 73 0.42 -0.46 -1.15
CA LEU A 73 -0.42 -0.81 -2.30
C LEU A 73 -1.35 -1.98 -1.95
N ALA A 74 -0.83 -3.04 -1.33
CA ALA A 74 -1.60 -4.19 -0.89
C ALA A 74 -2.68 -3.79 0.12
N GLU A 75 -2.34 -2.92 1.08
CA GLU A 75 -3.29 -2.42 2.06
C GLU A 75 -4.44 -1.64 1.41
N LEU A 76 -4.13 -0.70 0.52
CA LEU A 76 -5.12 0.16 -0.11
C LEU A 76 -5.92 -0.55 -1.21
N SER A 77 -5.40 -1.66 -1.75
CA SER A 77 -6.06 -2.44 -2.81
C SER A 77 -7.46 -2.95 -2.42
N LYS A 78 -7.73 -3.11 -1.12
CA LYS A 78 -9.03 -3.51 -0.57
C LYS A 78 -10.16 -2.53 -0.91
N TYR A 79 -9.84 -1.28 -1.24
CA TYR A 79 -10.81 -0.25 -1.60
C TYR A 79 -11.05 -0.14 -3.11
N ALA A 80 -10.22 -0.78 -3.95
CA ALA A 80 -10.36 -0.76 -5.40
C ALA A 80 -10.17 -2.16 -6.02
N PRO A 81 -10.92 -3.19 -5.58
CA PRO A 81 -10.72 -4.57 -6.01
C PRO A 81 -10.89 -4.75 -7.53
N HIS A 82 -11.69 -3.91 -8.18
CA HIS A 82 -11.90 -3.94 -9.62
C HIS A 82 -10.65 -3.52 -10.43
N ILE A 83 -9.75 -2.71 -9.86
CA ILE A 83 -8.49 -2.28 -10.48
C ILE A 83 -7.43 -3.38 -10.41
N VAL A 84 -7.46 -4.21 -9.36
CA VAL A 84 -6.48 -5.27 -9.07
C VAL A 84 -7.08 -6.67 -9.15
N ALA A 85 -8.09 -6.84 -10.00
CA ALA A 85 -8.91 -8.06 -10.05
C ALA A 85 -8.13 -9.34 -10.41
N ASP A 86 -6.96 -9.20 -11.03
CA ASP A 86 -6.09 -10.31 -11.41
C ASP A 86 -4.61 -9.92 -11.23
N GLU A 87 -3.72 -10.92 -11.29
CA GLU A 87 -2.28 -10.74 -11.09
C GLU A 87 -1.63 -9.82 -12.12
N HIS A 88 -2.12 -9.82 -13.36
CA HIS A 88 -1.57 -8.96 -14.41
C HIS A 88 -1.94 -7.49 -14.16
N ARG A 89 -3.18 -7.23 -13.76
CA ARG A 89 -3.63 -5.89 -13.36
C ARG A 89 -2.92 -5.39 -12.12
N LYS A 90 -2.68 -6.25 -11.12
CA LYS A 90 -1.85 -5.92 -9.94
C LYS A 90 -0.44 -5.51 -10.35
N ALA A 91 0.22 -6.34 -11.17
CA ALA A 91 1.56 -6.06 -11.68
C ALA A 91 1.61 -4.73 -12.43
N LYS A 92 0.65 -4.48 -13.31
CA LYS A 92 0.53 -3.22 -14.06
C LYS A 92 0.35 -2.01 -13.14
N LYS A 93 -0.56 -2.09 -12.15
CA LYS A 93 -0.80 -1.01 -11.19
C LYS A 93 0.46 -0.70 -10.37
N PHE A 94 1.14 -1.73 -9.86
CA PHE A 94 2.41 -1.59 -9.15
C PHE A 94 3.48 -0.94 -10.03
N MET A 95 3.69 -1.46 -11.25
CA MET A 95 4.68 -0.93 -12.20
C MET A 95 4.41 0.53 -12.58
N MET A 96 3.14 0.93 -12.72
CA MET A 96 2.77 2.30 -13.05
C MET A 96 3.10 3.27 -11.91
N GLY A 97 2.96 2.86 -10.65
CA GLY A 97 3.24 3.71 -9.49
C GLY A 97 4.70 3.68 -9.04
N LEU A 98 5.55 2.77 -9.56
CA LEU A 98 7.00 2.83 -9.33
C LEU A 98 7.59 4.18 -9.72
N ARG A 99 8.60 4.62 -8.97
CA ARG A 99 9.30 5.88 -9.27
C ARG A 99 9.91 5.84 -10.68
N PRO A 100 9.95 6.96 -11.42
CA PRO A 100 10.35 6.96 -12.84
C PRO A 100 11.72 6.33 -13.12
N SER A 101 12.69 6.48 -12.21
CA SER A 101 14.04 5.95 -12.34
C SER A 101 14.13 4.42 -12.25
N LEU A 102 13.17 3.76 -11.57
CA LEU A 102 13.04 2.29 -11.57
C LEU A 102 12.18 1.84 -12.73
N ARG A 103 11.03 2.48 -12.92
CA ARG A 103 10.06 2.13 -13.96
C ARG A 103 10.70 2.11 -15.36
N SER A 104 11.51 3.10 -15.69
CA SER A 104 12.20 3.19 -16.99
C SER A 104 13.15 2.03 -17.29
N ARG A 105 13.73 1.38 -16.27
CA ARG A 105 14.61 0.21 -16.45
C ARG A 105 13.83 -1.09 -16.59
N LEU A 106 12.62 -1.13 -16.04
CA LEU A 106 11.83 -2.35 -15.93
C LEU A 106 10.71 -2.45 -16.97
N VAL A 107 10.35 -1.33 -17.62
CA VAL A 107 9.22 -1.24 -18.58
C VAL A 107 9.39 -2.12 -19.83
N ALA A 108 10.63 -2.45 -20.20
CA ALA A 108 10.92 -3.30 -21.35
C ALA A 108 10.58 -4.79 -21.10
N PHE A 109 10.33 -5.18 -19.86
CA PHE A 109 10.04 -6.56 -19.47
C PHE A 109 8.55 -6.77 -19.22
N ASP A 110 8.03 -7.92 -19.66
CA ASP A 110 6.65 -8.34 -19.41
C ASP A 110 6.55 -8.97 -18.01
N HIS A 111 6.12 -8.18 -17.02
CA HIS A 111 5.84 -8.67 -15.67
C HIS A 111 4.38 -9.09 -15.57
N ARG A 112 4.12 -10.39 -15.60
CA ARG A 112 2.74 -10.93 -15.63
C ARG A 112 2.10 -11.06 -14.25
N THR A 113 2.92 -11.08 -13.21
CA THR A 113 2.45 -11.20 -11.82
C THR A 113 3.10 -10.14 -10.94
N LEU A 114 2.43 -9.81 -9.83
CA LEU A 114 2.96 -8.83 -8.87
C LEU A 114 4.32 -9.29 -8.32
N VAL A 115 4.47 -10.59 -8.05
CA VAL A 115 5.72 -11.18 -7.53
C VAL A 115 6.89 -10.98 -8.51
N GLN A 116 6.66 -11.15 -9.82
CA GLN A 116 7.69 -10.91 -10.85
C GLN A 116 8.13 -9.44 -10.86
N ALA A 117 7.16 -8.52 -10.91
CA ALA A 117 7.42 -7.09 -10.90
C ALA A 117 8.15 -6.64 -9.63
N LEU A 118 7.70 -7.12 -8.46
CA LEU A 118 8.28 -6.81 -7.16
C LEU A 118 9.73 -7.28 -7.05
N SER A 119 10.00 -8.53 -7.44
CA SER A 119 11.34 -9.11 -7.38
C SER A 119 12.32 -8.35 -8.29
N ALA A 120 11.88 -7.96 -9.49
CA ALA A 120 12.68 -7.17 -10.41
C ALA A 120 12.94 -5.76 -9.87
N ALA A 121 11.92 -5.12 -9.28
CA ALA A 121 12.04 -3.79 -8.69
C ALA A 121 12.98 -3.75 -7.47
N CYS A 122 12.88 -4.71 -6.55
CA CYS A 122 13.78 -4.80 -5.39
C CYS A 122 15.24 -4.99 -5.81
N ARG A 123 15.50 -5.88 -6.78
CA ARG A 123 16.85 -6.09 -7.32
C ARG A 123 17.42 -4.79 -7.90
N GLN A 124 16.64 -4.14 -8.75
CA GLN A 124 17.07 -2.93 -9.42
C GLN A 124 17.29 -1.76 -8.44
N GLU A 125 16.47 -1.67 -7.39
CA GLU A 125 16.63 -0.67 -6.34
C GLU A 125 17.94 -0.87 -5.57
N GLY A 126 18.26 -2.11 -5.19
CA GLY A 126 19.53 -2.44 -4.53
C GLY A 126 20.75 -2.13 -5.39
N GLU A 127 20.73 -2.49 -6.68
CA GLU A 127 21.82 -2.17 -7.62
C GLU A 127 22.04 -0.66 -7.77
N MET A 128 20.96 0.11 -7.83
CA MET A 128 21.03 1.58 -7.91
C MET A 128 21.63 2.19 -6.64
N GLU A 129 21.23 1.69 -5.47
CA GLU A 129 21.76 2.16 -4.19
C GLU A 129 23.25 1.88 -4.06
N GLN A 130 23.69 0.67 -4.42
CA GLN A 130 25.11 0.31 -4.45
C GLN A 130 25.92 1.25 -5.37
N TYR A 131 25.45 1.48 -6.60
CA TYR A 131 26.12 2.38 -7.54
C TYR A 131 26.23 3.82 -7.01
N LEU A 132 25.18 4.31 -6.34
CA LEU A 132 25.19 5.65 -5.75
C LEU A 132 26.19 5.74 -4.59
N GLU A 133 26.27 4.72 -3.74
CA GLU A 133 27.26 4.65 -2.66
C GLU A 133 28.70 4.58 -3.19
N GLU A 134 28.96 3.77 -4.21
CA GLU A 134 30.27 3.71 -4.88
C GLU A 134 30.69 5.06 -5.46
N LYS A 135 29.76 5.76 -6.13
CA LYS A 135 30.02 7.12 -6.63
C LYS A 135 30.29 8.12 -5.51
N LYS A 136 29.56 8.05 -4.39
CA LYS A 136 29.82 8.93 -3.23
C LYS A 136 31.21 8.64 -2.66
N ALA A 137 31.60 7.37 -2.57
CA ALA A 137 32.92 6.96 -2.07
C ALA A 137 34.05 7.41 -3.00
N SER A 138 33.85 7.37 -4.33
CA SER A 138 34.86 7.82 -5.29
C SER A 138 35.10 9.33 -5.23
N HIS A 139 34.04 10.13 -5.05
CA HIS A 139 34.13 11.59 -4.98
C HIS A 139 34.72 12.10 -3.65
N LYS A 140 34.73 11.28 -2.59
CA LYS A 140 35.33 11.63 -1.29
C LYS A 140 36.83 11.33 -1.20
N ARG A 141 37.44 10.65 -2.17
CA ARG A 141 38.88 10.35 -2.15
C ARG A 141 39.67 11.65 -2.39
N PRO A 142 40.52 12.10 -1.44
CA PRO A 142 41.35 13.27 -1.66
C PRO A 142 42.32 13.01 -2.81
N VAL A 143 42.40 13.95 -3.76
CA VAL A 143 43.43 13.93 -4.79
C VAL A 143 44.76 14.18 -4.08
N ALA A 144 45.59 13.14 -3.99
CA ALA A 144 46.91 13.26 -3.38
C ALA A 144 47.70 14.36 -4.11
N PRO A 145 48.37 15.28 -3.40
CA PRO A 145 49.14 16.32 -4.05
C PRO A 145 50.29 15.66 -4.82
N PHE A 146 50.32 15.91 -6.13
CA PHE A 146 51.43 15.53 -7.00
C PHE A 146 52.71 16.20 -6.49
N LYS A 147 53.62 15.42 -5.90
CA LYS A 147 54.97 15.89 -5.59
C LYS A 147 55.74 15.98 -6.91
N ARG A 148 55.97 17.19 -7.40
CA ARG A 148 56.97 17.45 -8.45
C ARG A 148 58.35 17.31 -7.80
N GLN A 149 59.19 16.43 -8.34
CA GLN A 149 60.64 16.42 -8.12
C GLN A 149 61.29 17.60 -8.84
#